data_AF-A0A2V9YBH4-F1
#
_entry.id   AF-A0A2V9YBH4-F1
#
_cell.length_a   1.000
_cell.length_b   1.000
_cell.length_c   1.000
_cell.angle_alpha   90.00
_cell.angle_beta   90.00
_cell.angle_gamma   90.00
#
_symmetry.space_group_name_H-M   'P 1'
#
loop_
_entity.id
_entity.type
_entity.pdbx_description
1 polymer ?
#
loop_
_entity_poly.entity_id
_entity_poly.type
_entity_poly.pdbx_seq_one_letter_code
_entity_poly.pdbx_strand_id
1 'polypeptide(L)' 'MASPEDIIVAKLEWAKRGASHRQLEDVAAVLRVQGQALDMVYLQKWVSELGLSVEWDRARGMAGSG' A
#
# COMPACT_ATOMS: atom_id res chain seq x y z
N MET A 1 -3.69 13.96 -12.17
CA MET A 1 -4.49 13.34 -11.09
C MET A 1 -3.66 12.20 -10.53
N ALA A 2 -3.59 12.04 -9.20
CA ALA A 2 -2.85 10.94 -8.59
C ALA A 2 -3.51 9.61 -8.98
N SER A 3 -2.71 8.62 -9.37
CA SER A 3 -3.24 7.28 -9.64
C SER A 3 -3.59 6.56 -8.31
N PRO A 4 -4.40 5.49 -8.35
CA PRO A 4 -4.61 4.64 -7.17
C PRO A 4 -3.29 4.14 -6.55
N GLU A 5 -2.29 3.86 -7.38
CA GLU A 5 -0.96 3.45 -6.93
C GLU A 5 -0.20 4.57 -6.21
N ASP A 6 -0.26 5.81 -6.72
CA ASP A 6 0.34 6.97 -6.03
C ASP A 6 -0.27 7.17 -4.64
N ILE A 7 -1.60 6.98 -4.54
CA ILE A 7 -2.31 7.07 -3.25
C ILE A 7 -1.85 5.97 -2.30
N ILE A 8 -1.66 4.75 -2.79
CA ILE A 8 -1.13 3.63 -1.99
C ILE A 8 0.27 3.95 -1.50
N VAL A 9 1.18 4.39 -2.38
CA VAL A 9 2.57 4.74 -2.01
C VAL A 9 2.59 5.82 -0.93
N ALA A 10 1.80 6.89 -1.10
CA ALA A 10 1.72 7.97 -0.12
C ALA A 10 1.24 7.47 1.26
N LYS A 11 0.25 6.57 1.29
CA LYS A 11 -0.25 5.98 2.54
C LYS A 11 0.78 5.10 3.23
N LEU A 12 1.55 4.31 2.48
CA LEU A 12 2.64 3.50 3.01
C LEU A 12 3.75 4.38 3.61
N GLU A 13 4.13 5.47 2.94
CA GLU A 13 5.08 6.44 3.49
C GLU A 13 4.59 7.06 4.80
N TRP A 14 3.32 7.42 4.89
CA TRP A 14 2.74 7.96 6.12
C TRP A 14 2.69 6.90 7.23
N ALA A 15 2.36 5.66 6.88
CA ALA A 15 2.40 4.54 7.81
C ALA A 15 3.81 4.33 8.37
N LYS A 16 4.85 4.43 7.53
CA LYS A 16 6.26 4.33 7.95
C LYS A 16 6.67 5.46 8.88
N ARG A 17 6.29 6.70 8.58
CA ARG A 17 6.67 7.89 9.36
C ARG A 17 5.98 7.96 10.73
N GLY A 18 4.75 7.48 10.84
CA GLY A 18 3.93 7.62 12.05
C GLY A 18 3.43 6.31 12.67
N ALA A 19 3.90 5.15 12.19
CA ALA A 19 3.41 3.82 12.58
C ALA A 19 1.86 3.69 12.54
N SER A 20 1.21 4.34 11.58
CA SER A 20 -0.26 4.46 11.57
C SER A 20 -0.95 3.22 11.01
N HIS A 21 -1.59 2.45 11.88
CA HIS A 21 -2.37 1.26 11.50
C HIS A 21 -3.50 1.58 10.53
N ARG A 22 -4.19 2.72 10.73
CA ARG A 22 -5.30 3.16 9.87
C ARG A 22 -4.87 3.35 8.41
N GLN A 23 -3.66 3.85 8.16
CA GLN A 23 -3.18 4.00 6.77
C GLN A 23 -2.95 2.64 6.10
N LEU A 24 -2.53 1.63 6.86
CA LEU A 24 -2.39 0.26 6.36
C LEU A 24 -3.75 -0.39 6.10
N GLU A 25 -4.76 -0.13 6.95
CA GLU A 25 -6.15 -0.57 6.72
C GLU A 25 -6.73 0.03 5.44
N ASP A 26 -6.47 1.32 5.19
CA ASP A 26 -6.90 2.00 3.96
C ASP A 26 -6.25 1.36 2.72
N VAL A 27 -4.94 1.10 2.76
CA VAL A 27 -4.25 0.39 1.67
C VAL A 27 -4.83 -1.01 1.49
N ALA A 28 -5.06 -1.75 2.57
CA ALA A 28 -5.65 -3.08 2.53
C ALA A 28 -7.06 -3.08 1.93
N ALA A 29 -7.87 -2.05 2.23
CA ALA A 29 -9.19 -1.89 1.63
C ALA A 29 -9.10 -1.65 0.11
N VAL A 30 -8.17 -0.80 -0.35
CA VAL A 30 -7.94 -0.58 -1.79
C VAL A 30 -7.46 -1.86 -2.46
N LEU A 31 -6.52 -2.60 -1.86
CA LEU A 31 -6.04 -3.88 -2.38
C LEU A 31 -7.15 -4.91 -2.53
N ARG A 32 -8.10 -4.98 -1.58
CA ARG A 32 -9.25 -5.89 -1.66
C ARG A 32 -10.21 -5.57 -2.80
N VAL A 33 -10.48 -4.27 -3.03
CA VAL A 33 -11.48 -3.85 -4.03
C VAL A 33 -10.89 -3.76 -5.43
N GLN A 34 -9.64 -3.32 -5.56
CA GLN A 34 -9.05 -2.93 -6.83
C GLN A 34 -7.75 -3.70 -7.17
N GLY A 35 -7.35 -4.69 -6.36
CA GLY A 35 -6.05 -5.36 -6.50
C GLY A 35 -5.71 -5.90 -7.89
N GLN A 36 -6.72 -6.33 -8.67
CA GLN A 36 -6.53 -6.83 -10.04
C GLN A 36 -6.30 -5.71 -11.08
N ALA A 37 -6.75 -4.49 -10.79
CA ALA A 37 -6.64 -3.33 -11.68
C ALA A 37 -5.42 -2.45 -11.35
N LEU A 38 -4.72 -2.72 -10.24
CA LEU A 38 -3.54 -1.98 -9.84
C LEU A 38 -2.31 -2.40 -10.67
N ASP A 39 -1.49 -1.41 -11.00
CA ASP A 39 -0.16 -1.66 -11.55
C ASP A 39 0.80 -2.16 -10.45
N MET A 40 0.89 -3.48 -10.33
CA MET A 40 1.76 -4.13 -9.36
C MET A 40 3.25 -3.92 -9.65
N VAL A 41 3.64 -3.66 -10.91
CA VAL A 41 5.04 -3.39 -11.27
C VAL A 41 5.43 -2.00 -10.76
N TYR A 42 4.56 -1.02 -10.95
CA TYR A 42 4.74 0.33 -10.41
C TYR A 42 4.84 0.31 -8.87
N LEU A 43 3.91 -0.39 -8.21
CA LEU A 43 3.91 -0.51 -6.75
C LEU A 43 5.19 -1.18 -6.24
N GLN A 44 5.63 -2.28 -6.85
CA GLN A 44 6.87 -2.96 -6.43
C GLN A 44 8.09 -2.07 -6.59
N LYS A 45 8.19 -1.32 -7.69
CA LYS A 45 9.28 -0.36 -7.92
C LYS A 45 9.37 0.65 -6.78
N TRP A 46 8.28 1.36 -6.50
CA TRP A 46 8.29 2.43 -5.50
C TRP A 46 8.36 1.92 -4.06
N VAL A 47 7.72 0.79 -3.77
CA VAL A 47 7.88 0.11 -2.47
C VAL A 47 9.34 -0.21 -2.20
N SER A 48 10.07 -0.70 -3.21
CA SER A 48 11.50 -0.97 -3.09
C SER A 48 12.33 0.30 -2.97
N GLU A 49 12.12 1.28 -3.88
CA GLU A 49 12.91 2.52 -3.92
C GLU A 49 12.76 3.37 -2.65
N LEU A 50 11.58 3.35 -2.02
CA LEU A 50 11.29 4.12 -0.79
C LEU A 50 11.47 3.30 0.50
N GLY A 51 11.83 2.02 0.37
CA GLY A 51 12.00 1.08 1.49
C GLY A 51 10.71 0.91 2.31
N LEU A 52 9.58 0.71 1.64
CA LEU A 52 8.24 0.56 2.24
C LEU A 52 7.80 -0.90 2.33
N SER A 53 8.73 -1.84 2.15
CA SER A 53 8.41 -3.28 2.07
C SER A 53 7.70 -3.79 3.33
N VAL A 54 8.08 -3.28 4.51
CA VAL A 54 7.46 -3.68 5.78
C VAL A 54 6.00 -3.24 5.84
N GLU A 55 5.72 -1.99 5.50
CA GLU A 55 4.37 -1.43 5.47
C GLU A 55 3.51 -2.12 4.40
N TRP A 56 4.10 -2.37 3.23
CA TRP A 56 3.47 -3.08 2.12
C TRP A 56 3.05 -4.50 2.52
N ASP A 57 3.94 -5.27 3.15
CA ASP A 57 3.66 -6.64 3.59
C ASP A 57 2.58 -6.68 4.67
N ARG A 58 2.60 -5.72 5.61
CA ARG A 58 1.55 -5.58 6.63
C ARG A 58 0.19 -5.31 5.98
N ALA A 59 0.12 -4.35 5.05
CA ALA A 59 -1.13 -4.03 4.36
C ALA A 59 -1.65 -5.21 3.53
N ARG A 60 -0.78 -5.94 2.82
CA ARG A 60 -1.15 -7.15 2.07
C ARG A 60 -1.67 -8.26 2.98
N GLY A 61 -1.04 -8.48 4.14
CA GLY A 61 -1.51 -9.45 5.14
C GLY A 61 -2.91 -9.13 5.64
N MET A 62 -3.21 -7.85 5.87
CA MET A 62 -4.54 -7.38 6.27
C MET A 62 -5.59 -7.53 5.16
N ALA A 63 -5.19 -7.38 3.90
CA ALA A 63 -6.07 -7.57 2.74
C ALA A 63 -6.47 -9.04 2.53
N GLY A 64 -5.55 -9.98 2.78
CA GLY A 64 -5.76 -11.43 2.61
C GLY A 64 -6.38 -12.16 3.80
N SER A 65 -6.62 -11.48 4.92
CA SER A 65 -7.22 -12.06 6.13
C SER A 65 -8.77 -11.97 6.16
N GLY A 66 -9.42 -11.99 5.00
CA GLY A 66 -10.87 -11.83 4.84
C GLY A 66 -11.54 -13.05 4.25
#